data_AF-A0A959JMJ1-F1
#
_entry.id   AF-A0A959JMJ1-F1
#
_cell.length_a   1.000
_cell.length_b   1.000
_cell.length_c   1.000
_cell.angle_alpha   90.00
_cell.angle_beta   90.00
_cell.angle_gamma   90.00
#
_symmetry.space_group_name_H-M   'P 1'
#
loop_
_entity.id
_entity.type
_entity.pdbx_description
1 polymer ?
#
loop_
_entity_poly.entity_id
_entity_poly.type
_entity_poly.pdbx_seq_one_letter_code
_entity_poly.pdbx_strand_id
1 'polypeptide(L)' 'PKALKKSLFGIIILGVLLAISYFTANGDAVTDALGNVIKDGEAGEVSKWISALITFTFILGTITLIAIVGGFVKSLIK' A
#
# COMPACT_ATOMS: atom_id res chain seq x y z
N PRO A 1 1.63 15.02 25.42
CA PRO A 1 2.01 13.61 25.67
C PRO A 1 2.92 13.05 24.55
N LYS A 2 4.05 12.38 24.88
CA LYS A 2 5.00 11.84 23.89
C LYS A 2 4.35 10.80 22.94
N ALA A 3 3.41 10.00 23.45
CA ALA A 3 2.68 9.00 22.67
C ALA A 3 1.85 9.63 21.53
N LEU A 4 1.14 10.74 21.80
CA LEU A 4 0.34 11.43 20.79
C LEU A 4 1.18 11.93 19.62
N LYS A 5 2.37 12.49 19.90
CA LYS A 5 3.30 12.94 18.85
C LYS A 5 3.78 11.78 17.97
N LYS A 6 4.06 10.63 18.58
CA LYS A 6 4.49 9.41 17.85
C LYS A 6 3.37 8.85 16.97
N SER A 7 2.14 8.76 17.49
CA SER A 7 1.00 8.29 16.71
C SER A 7 0.68 9.24 15.55
N LEU A 8 0.72 10.56 15.79
CA LEU A 8 0.48 11.55 14.75
C LEU A 8 1.53 11.44 13.62
N PHE A 9 2.80 11.24 13.97
CA PHE A 9 3.85 11.01 12.98
C PHE A 9 3.58 9.75 12.13
N GLY A 10 3.10 8.67 12.75
CA GLY A 10 2.68 7.47 12.03
C GLY A 10 1.54 7.75 11.04
N ILE A 11 0.52 8.50 11.45
CA ILE A 11 -0.60 8.89 10.58
C ILE A 11 -0.11 9.73 9.41
N ILE A 12 0.81 10.67 9.64
CA ILE A 12 1.39 11.49 8.57
C ILE A 12 2.11 10.61 7.54
N ILE A 13 2.94 9.66 7.99
CA ILE A 13 3.62 8.73 7.07
C ILE A 13 2.61 7.92 6.26
N LEU A 14 1.59 7.37 6.92
CA LEU A 14 0.53 6.61 6.24
C LEU A 14 -0.21 7.46 5.21
N GLY A 15 -0.50 8.72 5.54
CA GLY A 15 -1.12 9.67 4.62
C GLY A 15 -0.25 9.98 3.40
N VAL A 16 1.05 10.16 3.57
CA VAL A 16 2.00 10.36 2.46
C VAL A 16 2.07 9.14 1.56
N LEU A 17 2.16 7.93 2.14
CA LEU A 17 2.19 6.69 1.37
C LEU A 17 0.87 6.47 0.60
N LEU A 18 -0.28 6.79 1.21
CA LEU A 18 -1.57 6.72 0.54
C LEU A 18 -1.66 7.73 -0.61
N ALA A 19 -1.16 8.96 -0.41
CA ALA A 19 -1.12 9.96 -1.47
C ALA A 19 -0.29 9.50 -2.66
N ILE A 20 0.93 8.97 -2.41
CA ILE A 20 1.77 8.38 -3.45
C ILE A 20 1.00 7.28 -4.19
N SER A 21 0.38 6.37 -3.45
CA SER A 21 -0.38 5.25 -4.03
C SER A 21 -1.54 5.72 -4.91
N TYR A 22 -2.24 6.78 -4.50
CA TYR A 22 -3.34 7.35 -5.26
C TYR A 22 -2.89 8.03 -6.55
N PHE A 23 -1.76 8.73 -6.53
CA PHE A 23 -1.21 9.38 -7.73
C PHE A 23 -0.63 8.37 -8.73
N THR A 24 -0.19 7.20 -8.27
CA THR A 24 0.28 6.12 -9.13
C THR A 24 -0.81 5.17 -9.61
N ALA A 25 -2.01 5.23 -9.03
CA ALA A 25 -3.10 4.33 -9.34
C ALA A 25 -3.92 4.77 -10.56
N ASN A 26 -4.35 3.78 -11.34
CA ASN A 26 -5.19 3.96 -12.53
C ASN A 26 -6.66 3.70 -12.19
N GLY A 27 -7.56 4.37 -12.91
CA GLY A 27 -9.01 4.14 -12.83
C GLY A 27 -9.53 3.09 -13.82
N ASP A 28 -8.65 2.28 -14.41
CA ASP A 28 -9.01 1.21 -15.34
C ASP A 28 -9.83 0.13 -14.64
N ALA A 29 -10.50 -0.74 -15.39
CA ALA A 29 -11.28 -1.82 -14.77
C ALA A 29 -10.37 -2.75 -13.94
N VAL A 30 -10.80 -3.06 -12.71
CA VAL A 30 -10.10 -4.04 -11.87
C VAL A 30 -10.44 -5.43 -12.38
N THR A 31 -9.40 -6.20 -12.69
CA THR A 31 -9.55 -7.54 -13.25
C THR A 31 -9.10 -8.62 -12.26
N ASP A 32 -9.70 -9.80 -12.38
CA ASP A 32 -9.21 -11.01 -11.73
C ASP A 32 -7.95 -11.54 -12.43
N ALA A 33 -7.38 -12.63 -11.91
CA ALA A 33 -6.20 -13.27 -12.49
C ALA A 33 -6.43 -13.84 -13.91
N LEU A 34 -7.68 -13.95 -14.36
CA LEU A 34 -8.09 -14.44 -15.66
C LEU A 34 -8.43 -13.29 -16.63
N GLY A 35 -8.33 -12.03 -16.19
CA GLY A 35 -8.64 -10.84 -16.97
C GLY A 35 -10.11 -10.46 -17.00
N ASN A 36 -10.98 -11.12 -16.22
CA ASN A 36 -12.38 -10.75 -16.11
C ASN A 36 -12.53 -9.55 -15.18
N VAL A 37 -13.38 -8.59 -15.55
CA VAL A 37 -13.74 -7.48 -14.66
C VAL A 37 -14.49 -8.04 -13.46
N ILE A 38 -14.01 -7.73 -12.26
CA ILE A 38 -14.69 -8.13 -11.03
C ILE A 38 -15.99 -7.35 -10.88
N LYS A 39 -16.99 -7.94 -10.21
CA LYS A 39 -18.22 -7.23 -9.85
C LYS A 39 -17.86 -5.95 -9.07
N ASP A 40 -18.40 -4.80 -9.47
CA ASP A 40 -18.08 -3.47 -8.93
C ASP A 40 -16.64 -2.98 -9.22
N GLY A 41 -15.97 -3.61 -10.19
CA GLY A 41 -14.63 -3.29 -10.68
C GLY A 41 -14.61 -2.53 -12.00
N GLU A 42 -15.74 -1.96 -12.42
CA GLU A 42 -15.82 -1.17 -13.65
C GLU A 42 -14.91 0.06 -13.60
N ALA A 43 -14.42 0.48 -14.76
CA ALA A 43 -13.56 1.65 -14.86
C ALA A 43 -14.27 2.91 -14.30
N GLY A 44 -13.57 3.68 -13.47
CA GLY A 44 -14.15 4.85 -12.80
C GLY A 44 -13.37 5.30 -11.56
N GLU A 45 -13.92 6.28 -10.85
CA GLU A 45 -13.30 6.80 -9.62
C GLU A 45 -13.19 5.74 -8.52
N VAL A 46 -14.20 4.88 -8.39
CA VAL A 46 -14.20 3.79 -7.41
C VAL A 46 -13.04 2.83 -7.69
N SER A 47 -12.86 2.43 -8.95
CA SER A 47 -11.73 1.59 -9.35
C SER A 47 -10.39 2.25 -9.05
N LYS A 48 -10.25 3.56 -9.28
CA LYS A 48 -9.02 4.28 -8.94
C LYS A 48 -8.69 4.20 -7.44
N TRP A 49 -9.69 4.35 -6.58
CA TRP A 49 -9.50 4.21 -5.13
C TRP A 49 -9.14 2.78 -4.72
N ILE A 50 -9.77 1.78 -5.34
CA ILE A 50 -9.43 0.37 -5.12
C ILE A 50 -7.98 0.09 -5.54
N SER A 51 -7.59 0.54 -6.73
CA SER A 51 -6.23 0.44 -7.27
C SER A 51 -5.20 1.17 -6.39
N ALA A 52 -5.56 2.33 -5.84
CA ALA A 52 -4.75 3.05 -4.87
C ALA A 52 -4.56 2.26 -3.57
N LEU A 53 -5.60 1.61 -3.05
CA LEU A 53 -5.52 0.79 -1.84
C LEU A 53 -4.71 -0.51 -2.08
N ILE A 54 -4.83 -1.12 -3.24
CA ILE A 54 -4.01 -2.27 -3.64
C ILE A 54 -2.53 -1.84 -3.68
N THR A 55 -2.22 -0.73 -4.34
CA THR A 55 -0.85 -0.20 -4.41
C THR A 55 -0.32 0.17 -3.03
N PHE A 56 -1.14 0.78 -2.19
CA PHE A 56 -0.79 1.15 -0.82
C PHE A 56 -0.43 -0.07 0.04
N THR A 57 -1.26 -1.11 0.01
CA THR A 57 -1.00 -2.36 0.74
C THR A 57 0.22 -3.09 0.21
N PHE A 58 0.44 -3.07 -1.11
CA PHE A 58 1.65 -3.62 -1.73
C PHE A 58 2.93 -2.91 -1.23
N ILE A 59 2.92 -1.57 -1.16
CA ILE A 59 4.04 -0.79 -0.63
C ILE A 59 4.32 -1.15 0.84
N LEU A 60 3.28 -1.18 1.68
CA LEU A 60 3.42 -1.54 3.09
C LEU A 60 3.95 -2.97 3.29
N GLY A 61 3.41 -3.92 2.51
CA GLY A 61 3.87 -5.30 2.51
C GLY A 61 5.33 -5.42 2.10
N THR A 62 5.74 -4.69 1.05
CA THR A 62 7.12 -4.66 0.56
C THR A 62 8.08 -4.09 1.61
N ILE A 63 7.75 -2.95 2.23
CA ILE A 63 8.56 -2.33 3.30
C ILE A 63 8.73 -3.32 4.47
N THR A 64 7.64 -3.98 4.86
CA THR A 64 7.63 -4.97 5.94
C THR A 64 8.52 -6.17 5.60
N LEU A 65 8.40 -6.70 4.39
CA LEU A 65 9.19 -7.83 3.93
C LEU A 65 10.68 -7.50 3.89
N ILE A 66 11.06 -6.32 3.37
CA ILE A 66 12.45 -5.84 3.38
C ILE A 66 12.98 -5.71 4.81
N ALA A 67 12.19 -5.16 5.73
CA ALA A 67 12.60 -5.00 7.13
C ALA A 67 12.84 -6.35 7.81
N ILE A 68 11.94 -7.33 7.60
CA ILE A 68 12.05 -8.69 8.15
C ILE A 68 13.26 -9.40 7.55
N VAL A 69 13.39 -9.45 6.23
CA VAL A 69 14.51 -10.13 5.54
C VAL A 69 15.83 -9.48 5.91
N GLY A 70 15.91 -8.14 5.91
CA GLY A 70 17.10 -7.42 6.31
C GLY A 70 17.48 -7.66 7.78
N GLY A 71 16.51 -7.79 8.68
CA GLY A 71 16.74 -8.19 10.07
C GLY A 71 17.26 -9.62 10.19
N PHE A 72 16.68 -10.56 9.44
CA PHE A 72 17.09 -11.96 9.41
C PHE A 72 18.53 -12.12 8.89
N VAL A 73 18.88 -11.50 7.75
CA VAL A 73 20.24 -11.54 7.20
C VAL A 73 21.25 -10.96 8.18
N LYS A 74 20.94 -9.82 8.82
CA LYS A 74 21.80 -9.22 9.86
C LYS A 74 21.98 -10.15 11.07
N SER A 75 20.99 -10.98 11.39
CA SER A 75 21.08 -11.96 12.47
C SER A 75 21.93 -13.18 12.12
N LEU A 76 22.18 -13.46 10.84
CA LEU A 76 23.03 -14.58 10.42
C LEU A 76 24.51 -14.19 10.34
N ILE A 77 24.80 -12.93 10.04
CA ILE A 77 26.18 -12.41 9.90
C ILE A 77 26.79 -12.06 11.27
N LYS A 78 25.94 -11.91 12.30
CA LYS A 78 26.34 -11.49 13.64
C LYS A 78 26.33 -12.67 14.60
#